data_AF-A0A0H4XBM1-F1
#
_entry.id   AF-A0A0H4XBM1-F1
#
_cell.length_a   1.000
_cell.length_b   1.000
_cell.length_c   1.000
_cell.angle_alpha   90.00
_cell.angle_beta   90.00
_cell.angle_gamma   90.00
#
_symmetry.space_group_name_H-M   'P 1'
#
loop_
_entity.id
_entity.type
_entity.pdbx_description
1 polymer ?
#
loop_
_entity_poly.entity_id
_entity_poly.type
_entity_poly.pdbx_seq_one_letter_code
_entity_poly.pdbx_strand_id
1 'polypeptide(L)'
;MAHAAWKWAVVAAAVGAGILACTGDDDDGGGNRPPPSNEFDAGVNEFRPGLGEDDGEPVGTPFNLPTGISYAGTLRGASEFTGECENAGTESQGSGAYVRVCVPLRNDTGGPVEVTFPPGIVVVSTSEGRNQNGLLIERSIITVPPTPPGPGGRDDAGTPDGGVEENAFIVPLYMYCLNEERDPSNPYITYEVGPITSDAALQELLRLLDGKRIDTPEKVSVVQDALYSITEGRGLTTPDREAINRL
;
A
#
# COMPACT_ATOMS: atom_id res chain seq x y z
N MET A 1 -7.39 0.60 36.72
CA MET A 1 -6.94 -0.59 35.96
C MET A 1 -6.22 -0.05 34.73
N ALA A 2 -4.94 0.29 34.90
CA ALA A 2 -4.12 0.89 33.86
C ALA A 2 -3.46 -0.26 33.08
N HIS A 3 -3.80 -0.39 31.80
CA HIS A 3 -3.10 -1.33 30.91
C HIS A 3 -1.92 -0.61 30.27
N ALA A 4 -0.74 -1.20 30.46
CA ALA A 4 0.55 -0.65 30.08
C ALA A 4 0.69 -0.56 28.55
N ALA A 5 1.05 0.64 28.09
CA ALA A 5 1.49 0.90 26.73
C ALA A 5 2.92 0.39 26.56
N TRP A 6 3.14 -0.53 25.62
CA TRP A 6 4.47 -1.02 25.28
C TRP A 6 5.04 -0.15 24.16
N LYS A 7 5.93 0.77 24.53
CA LYS A 7 6.70 1.59 23.58
C LYS A 7 7.93 0.80 23.15
N TRP A 8 8.07 0.54 21.86
CA TRP A 8 9.35 0.11 21.30
C TRP A 8 10.12 1.36 20.86
N ALA A 9 11.24 1.61 21.54
CA ALA A 9 12.24 2.56 21.09
C ALA A 9 13.22 1.81 20.18
N VAL A 10 13.23 2.16 18.89
CA VAL A 10 14.26 1.72 17.96
C VAL A 10 15.28 2.85 17.83
N VAL A 11 16.53 2.53 18.14
CA VAL A 11 17.67 3.44 18.02
C VAL A 11 18.04 3.53 16.54
N ALA A 12 17.92 4.73 15.96
CA ALA A 12 18.39 5.03 14.62
C ALA A 12 19.92 5.07 14.59
N ALA A 13 20.53 4.15 13.83
CA ALA A 13 21.90 4.28 13.35
C ALA A 13 21.82 4.55 11.85
N ALA A 14 22.11 5.80 11.46
CA ALA A 14 22.17 6.23 10.07
C ALA A 14 23.54 5.88 9.47
N VAL A 15 23.59 5.08 8.39
CA VAL A 15 24.58 5.17 7.30
C VAL A 15 24.00 4.51 6.03
N GLY A 16 23.96 5.26 4.92
CA GLY A 16 24.01 4.71 3.56
C GLY A 16 22.74 4.82 2.73
N ALA A 17 22.70 5.79 1.81
CA ALA A 17 21.73 5.83 0.72
C ALA A 17 21.95 4.61 -0.21
N GLY A 18 21.09 3.61 -0.08
CA GLY A 18 20.97 2.48 -0.99
C GLY A 18 19.53 2.44 -1.50
N ILE A 19 19.39 2.42 -2.83
CA ILE A 19 18.12 2.27 -3.55
C ILE A 19 17.58 0.88 -3.18
N LEU A 20 16.56 0.82 -2.32
CA LEU A 20 15.84 -0.41 -2.00
C LEU A 20 14.79 -0.64 -3.09
N ALA A 21 15.21 -1.25 -4.19
CA ALA A 21 14.30 -2.08 -4.98
C ALA A 21 13.80 -3.24 -4.09
N CYS A 22 12.57 -3.68 -4.29
CA CYS A 22 11.87 -4.59 -3.39
C CYS A 22 12.35 -6.05 -3.49
N THR A 23 13.65 -6.32 -3.40
CA THR A 23 14.28 -7.60 -2.99
C THR A 23 15.80 -7.44 -2.95
N GLY A 24 16.44 -7.98 -1.91
CA GLY A 24 17.89 -7.90 -1.73
C GLY A 24 18.35 -8.66 -0.49
N ASP A 25 18.12 -9.97 -0.47
CA ASP A 25 18.84 -10.86 0.44
C ASP A 25 20.32 -10.91 0.02
N ASP A 26 21.23 -10.54 0.93
CA ASP A 26 22.68 -10.58 0.69
C ASP A 26 23.21 -12.03 0.69
N ASP A 27 23.81 -12.43 -0.44
CA ASP A 27 24.51 -13.70 -0.66
C ASP A 27 25.90 -13.73 0.02
N ASP A 28 26.11 -14.69 0.93
CA ASP A 28 27.45 -15.15 1.32
C ASP A 28 27.95 -16.18 0.29
N GLY A 29 29.04 -15.83 -0.41
CA GLY A 29 29.56 -16.56 -1.54
C GLY A 29 30.10 -17.97 -1.25
N GLY A 30 29.98 -18.85 -2.25
CA GLY A 30 30.87 -20.00 -2.39
C GLY A 30 30.23 -21.27 -2.94
N GLY A 31 30.16 -21.41 -4.27
CA GLY A 31 29.99 -22.71 -4.92
C GLY A 31 29.21 -22.65 -6.22
N ASN A 32 29.93 -22.78 -7.33
CA ASN A 32 29.36 -22.91 -8.67
C ASN A 32 28.60 -24.25 -8.78
N ARG A 33 27.35 -24.26 -8.30
CA ARG A 33 26.34 -25.26 -8.62
C ARG A 33 25.21 -24.50 -9.30
N PRO A 34 24.83 -24.85 -10.55
CA PRO A 34 23.63 -24.26 -11.12
C PRO A 34 22.46 -24.53 -10.13
N PRO A 35 21.64 -23.51 -9.82
CA PRO A 35 20.50 -23.72 -8.94
C PRO A 35 19.66 -24.87 -9.51
N PRO A 36 19.11 -25.76 -8.65
CA PRO A 36 18.13 -26.72 -9.13
C PRO A 36 17.04 -25.92 -9.84
N SER A 37 16.79 -26.25 -11.11
CA SER A 37 15.66 -25.71 -11.85
C SER A 37 14.39 -26.26 -11.23
N ASN A 38 13.96 -25.64 -10.14
CA ASN A 38 12.59 -25.70 -9.69
C ASN A 38 11.83 -24.92 -10.76
N GLU A 39 11.32 -25.64 -11.73
CA GLU A 39 10.46 -25.16 -12.79
C GLU A 39 9.26 -24.47 -12.11
N PHE A 40 9.34 -23.14 -11.97
CA PHE A 40 8.27 -22.32 -11.44
C PHE A 40 7.10 -22.43 -12.43
N ASP A 41 6.11 -23.23 -12.07
CA ASP A 41 4.86 -23.46 -12.83
C ASP A 41 3.93 -22.22 -12.81
N ALA A 42 4.52 -21.03 -12.83
CA ALA A 42 3.82 -19.80 -13.18
C ALA A 42 3.84 -19.59 -14.71
N GLY A 43 4.63 -20.35 -15.48
CA GLY A 43 4.77 -20.17 -16.93
C GLY A 43 5.45 -18.84 -17.32
N VAL A 44 5.23 -18.35 -18.55
CA VAL A 44 5.82 -17.08 -19.03
C VAL A 44 4.90 -15.89 -18.75
N ASN A 45 5.44 -14.74 -18.34
CA ASN A 45 4.68 -13.54 -17.95
C ASN A 45 3.43 -13.27 -18.82
N GLU A 46 2.31 -12.99 -18.17
CA GLU A 46 1.07 -12.54 -18.82
C GLU A 46 0.99 -11.02 -18.79
N PHE A 47 0.71 -10.39 -19.94
CA PHE A 47 0.61 -8.94 -20.03
C PHE A 47 -0.56 -8.40 -19.18
N ARG A 48 -0.26 -7.65 -18.12
CA ARG A 48 -1.22 -7.03 -17.19
C ARG A 48 -0.91 -5.52 -17.05
N PRO A 49 -1.57 -4.65 -17.83
CA PRO A 49 -1.32 -3.20 -17.80
C PRO A 49 -1.24 -2.60 -16.39
N GLY A 50 -0.14 -1.91 -16.07
CA GLY A 50 0.09 -1.24 -14.80
C GLY A 50 0.55 -2.17 -13.66
N LEU A 51 0.76 -3.46 -13.92
CA LEU A 51 1.28 -4.45 -12.98
C LEU A 51 2.62 -4.98 -13.51
N GLY A 52 3.52 -5.35 -12.62
CA GLY A 52 4.87 -5.80 -12.98
C GLY A 52 5.61 -4.78 -13.84
N GLU A 53 6.23 -5.25 -14.91
CA GLU A 53 6.88 -4.40 -15.91
C GLU A 53 5.98 -3.97 -17.07
N ASP A 54 4.68 -4.29 -17.02
CA ASP A 54 3.75 -3.96 -18.08
C ASP A 54 3.26 -2.52 -17.96
N ASP A 55 3.71 -1.67 -18.88
CA ASP A 55 3.24 -0.29 -18.99
C ASP A 55 1.74 -0.22 -19.34
N GLY A 56 1.05 0.75 -18.75
CA GLY A 56 -0.36 1.03 -19.01
C GLY A 56 -1.15 1.31 -17.75
N GLU A 57 -2.44 1.55 -17.91
CA GLU A 57 -3.36 1.77 -16.79
C GLU A 57 -3.94 0.43 -16.33
N PRO A 58 -3.96 0.16 -15.00
CA PRO A 58 -4.65 -1.00 -14.45
C PRO A 58 -6.10 -1.07 -14.89
N VAL A 59 -6.57 -2.29 -15.16
CA VAL A 59 -7.93 -2.53 -15.64
C VAL A 59 -8.83 -2.99 -14.50
N GLY A 60 -10.03 -2.42 -14.44
CA GLY A 60 -11.02 -2.81 -13.45
C GLY A 60 -12.25 -1.93 -13.41
N THR A 61 -12.97 -2.00 -12.29
CA THR A 61 -14.15 -1.16 -12.04
C THR A 61 -13.71 0.13 -11.34
N PRO A 62 -14.08 1.31 -11.85
CA PRO A 62 -13.76 2.57 -11.19
C PRO A 62 -14.27 2.62 -9.75
N PHE A 63 -13.40 2.99 -8.81
CA PHE A 63 -13.78 3.28 -7.44
C PHE A 63 -14.32 4.71 -7.32
N ASN A 64 -15.42 4.89 -6.61
CA ASN A 64 -16.01 6.19 -6.34
C ASN A 64 -16.18 6.38 -4.85
N LEU A 65 -15.79 7.54 -4.35
CA LEU A 65 -16.03 7.94 -2.97
C LEU A 65 -17.55 8.12 -2.72
N PRO A 66 -18.03 7.89 -1.48
CA PRO A 66 -19.42 8.19 -1.11
C PRO A 66 -19.78 9.66 -1.32
N THR A 67 -21.06 9.94 -1.54
CA THR A 67 -21.56 11.32 -1.66
C THR A 67 -21.15 12.18 -0.47
N GLY A 68 -20.59 13.35 -0.75
CA GLY A 68 -20.13 14.30 0.27
C GLY A 68 -18.69 14.08 0.73
N ILE A 69 -18.02 13.04 0.23
CA ILE A 69 -16.58 12.81 0.39
C ILE A 69 -15.85 13.15 -0.91
N SER A 70 -14.74 13.87 -0.80
CA SER A 70 -13.83 14.17 -1.91
C SER A 70 -12.37 14.08 -1.47
N TYR A 71 -11.43 14.04 -2.41
CA TYR A 71 -10.03 14.22 -2.09
C TYR A 71 -9.74 15.69 -1.79
N ALA A 72 -9.06 15.98 -0.68
CA ALA A 72 -8.69 17.34 -0.26
C ALA A 72 -7.33 17.82 -0.84
N GLY A 73 -6.71 17.00 -1.70
CA GLY A 73 -5.40 17.28 -2.26
C GLY A 73 -4.81 16.07 -2.99
N THR A 74 -3.52 16.18 -3.33
CA THR A 74 -2.77 15.10 -3.97
C THR A 74 -2.45 13.99 -2.96
N LEU A 75 -2.68 12.73 -3.35
CA LEU A 75 -2.24 11.58 -2.56
C LEU A 75 -0.73 11.47 -2.66
N ARG A 76 -0.06 11.22 -1.53
CA ARG A 76 1.40 11.11 -1.47
C ARG A 76 1.83 9.86 -0.71
N GLY A 77 3.05 9.40 -0.96
CA GLY A 77 3.65 8.36 -0.12
C GLY A 77 3.89 8.85 1.32
N ALA A 78 4.03 7.91 2.24
CA ALA A 78 4.40 8.21 3.62
C ALA A 78 5.85 8.71 3.74
N SER A 79 6.19 9.28 4.91
CA SER A 79 7.54 9.75 5.21
C SER A 79 8.57 8.61 5.13
N GLU A 80 9.71 8.87 4.50
CA GLU A 80 10.83 7.90 4.43
C GLU A 80 11.52 7.69 5.79
N PHE A 81 11.43 8.67 6.71
CA PHE A 81 12.10 8.61 8.00
C PHE A 81 11.29 7.88 9.07
N THR A 82 9.98 8.14 9.11
CA THR A 82 9.08 7.54 10.10
C THR A 82 8.31 6.36 9.54
N GLY A 83 8.15 6.27 8.23
CA GLY A 83 7.27 5.30 7.57
C GLY A 83 5.78 5.63 7.73
N GLU A 84 5.45 6.81 8.26
CA GLU A 84 4.08 7.18 8.65
C GLU A 84 3.58 8.39 7.86
N CYS A 85 2.26 8.49 7.73
CA CYS A 85 1.61 9.70 7.22
C CYS A 85 1.61 10.79 8.29
N GLU A 86 2.01 11.99 7.90
CA GLU A 86 1.94 13.15 8.78
C GLU A 86 0.47 13.50 9.09
N ASN A 87 0.18 13.82 10.35
CA ASN A 87 -1.15 14.24 10.81
C ASN A 87 -2.28 13.25 10.45
N ALA A 88 -2.00 11.94 10.49
CA ALA A 88 -2.97 10.88 10.24
C ALA A 88 -4.24 11.05 11.12
N GLY A 89 -5.41 11.04 10.49
CA GLY A 89 -6.70 11.14 11.16
C GLY A 89 -7.18 9.80 11.74
N THR A 90 -6.55 8.70 11.35
CA THR A 90 -6.87 7.34 11.76
C THR A 90 -5.61 6.47 11.77
N GLU A 91 -5.70 5.29 12.37
CA GLU A 91 -4.64 4.28 12.28
C GLU A 91 -4.48 3.79 10.83
N SER A 92 -3.28 3.31 10.50
CA SER A 92 -2.98 2.77 9.19
C SER A 92 -3.87 1.58 8.83
N GLN A 93 -4.27 1.52 7.56
CA GLN A 93 -5.24 0.57 7.03
C GLN A 93 -4.60 -0.38 6.03
N GLY A 94 -4.75 -1.69 6.23
CA GLY A 94 -4.09 -2.71 5.41
C GLY A 94 -2.79 -3.21 6.03
N SER A 95 -2.21 -4.26 5.44
CA SER A 95 -0.99 -4.93 5.96
C SER A 95 0.25 -4.79 5.08
N GLY A 96 0.16 -4.11 3.94
CA GLY A 96 1.28 -3.95 3.02
C GLY A 96 2.42 -3.11 3.60
N ALA A 97 3.66 -3.43 3.23
CA ALA A 97 4.83 -2.86 3.89
C ALA A 97 5.45 -1.64 3.16
N TYR A 98 5.43 -1.62 1.83
CA TYR A 98 6.31 -0.78 1.00
C TYR A 98 5.59 0.25 0.13
N VAL A 99 4.27 0.11 -0.07
CA VAL A 99 3.44 1.14 -0.70
C VAL A 99 2.51 1.71 0.34
N ARG A 100 2.93 2.78 1.01
CA ARG A 100 2.18 3.48 2.06
C ARG A 100 1.68 4.81 1.51
N VAL A 101 0.38 4.93 1.28
CA VAL A 101 -0.22 6.11 0.65
C VAL A 101 -1.08 6.88 1.65
N CYS A 102 -0.80 8.16 1.76
CA CYS A 102 -1.56 9.11 2.57
C CYS A 102 -2.69 9.68 1.72
N VAL A 103 -3.93 9.29 2.04
CA VAL A 103 -5.13 9.71 1.30
C VAL A 103 -5.81 10.87 2.02
N PRO A 104 -5.73 12.11 1.50
CA PRO A 104 -6.39 13.25 2.10
C PRO A 104 -7.88 13.27 1.73
N LEU A 105 -8.76 13.04 2.70
CA LEU A 105 -10.21 13.09 2.49
C LEU A 105 -10.82 14.37 3.06
N ARG A 106 -11.77 14.95 2.33
CA ARG A 106 -12.68 16.00 2.78
C ARG A 106 -14.08 15.42 2.94
N ASN A 107 -14.74 15.72 4.04
CA ASN A 107 -16.14 15.45 4.31
C ASN A 107 -16.89 16.78 4.46
N ASP A 108 -17.62 17.16 3.41
CA ASP A 108 -18.39 18.41 3.34
C ASP A 108 -19.82 18.26 3.91
N THR A 109 -20.14 17.11 4.51
CA THR A 109 -21.43 16.89 5.14
C THR A 109 -21.47 17.43 6.57
N GLY A 110 -22.67 17.54 7.15
CA GLY A 110 -22.86 17.99 8.53
C GLY A 110 -22.58 16.92 9.60
N GLY A 111 -22.13 15.71 9.22
CA GLY A 111 -21.95 14.58 10.14
C GLY A 111 -20.88 13.59 9.67
N PRO A 112 -20.54 12.59 10.50
CA PRO A 112 -19.58 11.56 10.09
C PRO A 112 -20.13 10.73 8.92
N VAL A 113 -19.26 10.38 7.98
CA VAL A 113 -19.60 9.53 6.82
C VAL A 113 -18.68 8.31 6.82
N GLU A 114 -19.26 7.13 6.63
CA GLU A 114 -18.49 5.90 6.48
C GLU A 114 -17.99 5.77 5.04
N VAL A 115 -16.67 5.59 4.88
CA VAL A 115 -16.00 5.31 3.62
C VAL A 115 -15.49 3.87 3.67
N THR A 116 -15.93 3.06 2.71
CA THR A 116 -15.42 1.70 2.52
C THR A 116 -14.43 1.68 1.37
N PHE A 117 -13.19 1.30 1.66
CA PHE A 117 -12.19 0.92 0.68
C PHE A 117 -12.27 -0.61 0.49
N PRO A 118 -12.89 -1.10 -0.60
CA PRO A 118 -12.96 -2.53 -0.87
C PRO A 118 -11.58 -3.15 -1.15
N PRO A 119 -11.46 -4.46 -0.92
CA PRO A 119 -10.27 -5.20 -1.33
C PRO A 119 -10.13 -5.15 -2.87
N GLY A 120 -8.90 -5.06 -3.34
CA GLY A 120 -8.57 -4.99 -4.76
C GLY A 120 -8.44 -3.58 -5.34
N ILE A 121 -8.56 -2.52 -4.54
CA ILE A 121 -8.23 -1.16 -4.99
C ILE A 121 -6.75 -1.11 -5.39
N VAL A 122 -6.50 -0.63 -6.60
CA VAL A 122 -5.17 -0.26 -7.08
C VAL A 122 -4.96 1.24 -6.87
N VAL A 123 -3.81 1.63 -6.34
CA VAL A 123 -3.31 3.01 -6.45
C VAL A 123 -2.21 3.05 -7.48
N VAL A 124 -2.25 4.08 -8.33
CA VAL A 124 -1.33 4.25 -9.45
C VAL A 124 -0.40 5.41 -9.12
N SER A 125 0.91 5.19 -9.22
CA SER A 125 1.86 6.30 -9.09
C SER A 125 1.75 7.22 -10.29
N THR A 126 1.70 8.53 -10.04
CA THR A 126 1.59 9.59 -11.07
C THR A 126 2.84 10.45 -11.20
N SER A 127 3.82 10.26 -10.32
CA SER A 127 5.11 10.94 -10.42
C SER A 127 5.99 10.31 -11.49
N GLU A 128 6.84 11.12 -12.12
CA GLU A 128 7.88 10.62 -13.02
C GLU A 128 8.81 9.64 -12.28
N GLY A 129 9.31 8.65 -13.01
CA GLY A 129 10.21 7.60 -12.48
C GLY A 129 9.57 6.21 -12.49
N ARG A 130 10.36 5.23 -12.04
CA ARG A 130 9.90 3.84 -11.88
C ARG A 130 9.39 3.66 -10.46
N ASN A 131 8.18 4.13 -10.19
CA ASN A 131 7.56 4.06 -8.86
C ASN A 131 6.54 2.91 -8.77
N GLN A 132 6.44 2.29 -7.60
CA GLN A 132 5.50 1.21 -7.31
C GLN A 132 4.04 1.66 -7.40
N ASN A 133 3.19 0.85 -8.05
CA ASN A 133 1.76 0.84 -7.82
C ASN A 133 1.43 -0.01 -6.58
N GLY A 134 0.29 0.26 -5.95
CA GLY A 134 -0.13 -0.43 -4.72
C GLY A 134 -1.42 -1.19 -4.90
N LEU A 135 -1.55 -2.35 -4.25
CA LEU A 135 -2.80 -3.11 -4.11
C LEU A 135 -3.24 -3.16 -2.65
N LEU A 136 -4.47 -2.70 -2.37
CA LEU A 136 -5.09 -2.89 -1.06
C LEU A 136 -5.73 -4.28 -1.02
N ILE A 137 -5.21 -5.15 -0.17
CA ILE A 137 -5.70 -6.53 -0.03
C ILE A 137 -6.91 -6.59 0.89
N GLU A 138 -6.88 -5.87 2.01
CA GLU A 138 -7.95 -5.90 3.00
C GLU A 138 -9.05 -4.87 2.74
N ARG A 139 -10.27 -5.22 3.16
CA ARG A 139 -11.36 -4.25 3.26
C ARG A 139 -11.11 -3.31 4.44
N SER A 140 -11.11 -2.00 4.20
CA SER A 140 -11.01 -0.99 5.24
C SER A 140 -12.28 -0.14 5.30
N ILE A 141 -12.79 0.06 6.52
CA ILE A 141 -14.01 0.84 6.76
C ILE A 141 -13.64 1.97 7.71
N ILE A 142 -13.75 3.21 7.24
CA ILE A 142 -13.29 4.40 7.95
C ILE A 142 -14.44 5.37 8.15
N THR A 143 -14.63 5.82 9.38
CA THR A 143 -15.56 6.91 9.68
C THR A 143 -14.85 8.24 9.54
N VAL A 144 -15.15 8.99 8.48
CA VAL A 144 -14.57 10.30 8.22
C VAL A 144 -15.43 11.36 8.91
N PRO A 145 -14.93 12.09 9.93
CA PRO A 145 -15.67 13.16 10.57
C PRO A 145 -15.86 14.34 9.60
N PRO A 146 -16.81 15.26 9.87
CA PRO A 146 -16.89 16.52 9.11
C PRO A 146 -15.56 17.26 9.12
N THR A 147 -15.17 17.78 7.96
CA THR A 147 -13.94 18.57 7.81
C THR A 147 -14.30 20.01 7.43
N PRO A 148 -14.87 20.79 8.37
CA PRO A 148 -15.32 22.14 8.06
C PRO A 148 -14.13 23.00 7.57
N PRO A 149 -14.35 23.93 6.65
CA PRO A 149 -13.33 24.93 6.30
C PRO A 149 -12.92 25.69 7.56
N GLY A 150 -11.64 25.66 7.91
CA GLY A 150 -11.12 26.34 9.10
C GLY A 150 -9.62 26.56 9.00
N PRO A 151 -9.07 27.56 9.72
CA PRO A 151 -7.63 27.84 9.77
C PRO A 151 -6.96 26.73 10.59
N GLY A 152 -6.68 25.60 9.92
CA GLY A 152 -6.48 24.31 10.58
C GLY A 152 -5.05 23.80 10.62
N GLY A 153 -4.12 24.47 9.95
CA GLY A 153 -2.70 24.18 10.12
C GLY A 153 -2.30 24.38 11.59
N ARG A 154 -1.66 23.37 12.16
CA ARG A 154 -0.90 23.54 13.40
C ARG A 154 0.55 23.43 13.03
N ASP A 155 1.36 24.40 13.43
CA ASP A 155 2.81 24.31 13.30
C ASP A 155 3.38 23.19 14.19
N ASP A 156 4.67 22.88 14.05
CA ASP A 156 5.40 21.91 14.88
C ASP A 156 5.32 22.18 16.40
N ALA A 157 4.81 23.35 16.80
CA ALA A 157 4.58 23.75 18.18
C ALA A 157 3.10 23.61 18.62
N GLY A 158 2.22 23.10 17.75
CA GLY A 158 0.80 22.88 18.03
C GLY A 158 -0.04 24.16 18.02
N THR A 159 0.49 25.27 17.49
CA THR A 159 -0.17 26.57 17.41
C THR A 159 -1.00 26.65 16.14
N PRO A 160 -2.25 27.14 16.17
CA PRO A 160 -2.98 27.46 14.94
C PRO A 160 -2.16 28.47 14.12
N ASP A 161 -1.64 28.06 12.98
CA ASP A 161 -0.71 28.85 12.17
C ASP A 161 -1.41 29.88 11.27
N GLY A 162 -2.75 29.92 11.31
CA GLY A 162 -3.54 30.80 10.45
C GLY A 162 -3.46 30.43 8.96
N GLY A 163 -2.99 29.22 8.65
CA GLY A 163 -2.82 28.70 7.31
C GLY A 163 -4.14 28.46 6.58
N VAL A 164 -4.07 28.61 5.26
CA VAL A 164 -5.11 28.30 4.26
C VAL A 164 -5.24 26.80 3.97
N GLU A 165 -4.58 25.95 4.76
CA GLU A 165 -4.57 24.49 4.58
C GLU A 165 -5.98 23.92 4.77
N GLU A 166 -6.48 23.20 3.76
CA GLU A 166 -7.74 22.48 3.85
C GLU A 166 -7.67 21.49 5.03
N ASN A 167 -8.65 21.52 5.95
CA ASN A 167 -8.77 20.48 6.97
C ASN A 167 -8.99 19.13 6.25
N ALA A 168 -7.94 18.34 6.06
CA ALA A 168 -8.03 17.02 5.47
C ALA A 168 -8.00 15.96 6.57
N PHE A 169 -8.87 14.97 6.45
CA PHE A 169 -8.77 13.74 7.24
C PHE A 169 -7.86 12.77 6.51
N ILE A 170 -6.62 12.63 6.98
CA ILE A 170 -5.61 11.78 6.33
C ILE A 170 -5.84 10.32 6.70
N VAL A 171 -6.05 9.47 5.68
CA VAL A 171 -6.16 8.01 5.83
C VAL A 171 -4.89 7.36 5.29
N PRO A 172 -4.06 6.71 6.14
CA PRO A 172 -2.92 5.94 5.68
C PRO A 172 -3.38 4.58 5.14
N LEU A 173 -3.10 4.28 3.87
CA LEU A 173 -3.33 2.98 3.25
C LEU A 173 -2.00 2.24 3.07
N TYR A 174 -1.87 1.06 3.66
CA TYR A 174 -0.70 0.20 3.68
C TYR A 174 -0.93 -0.94 2.69
N MET A 175 -0.35 -0.78 1.51
CA MET A 175 -0.66 -1.54 0.30
C MET A 175 0.53 -2.39 -0.14
N TYR A 176 0.24 -3.45 -0.89
CA TYR A 176 1.23 -4.38 -1.41
C TYR A 176 1.81 -3.89 -2.73
N CYS A 177 3.08 -4.20 -2.97
CA CYS A 177 3.80 -3.86 -4.18
C CYS A 177 3.24 -4.59 -5.39
N LEU A 178 2.87 -3.86 -6.45
CA LEU A 178 2.38 -4.43 -7.71
C LEU A 178 3.44 -4.57 -8.80
N ASN A 179 4.62 -4.02 -8.61
CA ASN A 179 5.73 -4.09 -9.56
C ASN A 179 6.95 -4.62 -8.77
N GLU A 180 7.74 -5.58 -9.23
CA GLU A 180 8.85 -6.06 -8.39
C GLU A 180 10.06 -5.10 -8.45
N GLU A 181 10.34 -4.56 -9.64
CA GLU A 181 11.55 -3.78 -9.91
C GLU A 181 11.40 -2.25 -9.74
N ARG A 182 10.31 -1.75 -9.15
CA ARG A 182 10.08 -0.30 -8.99
C ARG A 182 10.31 0.18 -7.55
N ASP A 183 10.50 1.49 -7.41
CA ASP A 183 10.86 2.14 -6.16
C ASP A 183 9.67 2.22 -5.20
N PRO A 184 9.87 1.91 -3.90
CA PRO A 184 8.82 1.96 -2.88
C PRO A 184 8.28 3.38 -2.68
N SER A 185 7.14 3.50 -1.99
CA SER A 185 6.54 4.81 -1.73
C SER A 185 7.44 5.69 -0.86
N ASN A 186 7.44 6.99 -1.14
CA ASN A 186 8.11 8.01 -0.35
C ASN A 186 7.31 9.34 -0.45
N PRO A 187 7.61 10.39 0.36
CA PRO A 187 6.75 11.56 0.46
C PRO A 187 6.72 12.42 -0.82
N TYR A 188 7.67 12.21 -1.73
CA TYR A 188 7.75 12.93 -3.00
C TYR A 188 6.94 12.26 -4.10
N ILE A 189 6.64 10.96 -3.98
CA ILE A 189 5.83 10.22 -4.94
C ILE A 189 4.35 10.56 -4.75
N THR A 190 3.71 10.96 -5.84
CA THR A 190 2.28 11.22 -5.94
C THR A 190 1.53 10.01 -6.49
N TYR A 191 0.27 9.89 -6.07
CA TYR A 191 -0.60 8.78 -6.44
C TYR A 191 -1.98 9.26 -6.87
N GLU A 192 -2.69 8.41 -7.60
CA GLU A 192 -4.13 8.48 -7.83
C GLU A 192 -4.79 7.15 -7.45
N VAL A 193 -6.03 7.21 -6.98
CA VAL A 193 -6.81 5.98 -6.76
C VAL A 193 -7.29 5.47 -8.11
N GLY A 194 -6.80 4.29 -8.48
CA GLY A 194 -7.17 3.57 -9.68
C GLY A 194 -8.43 2.71 -9.47
N PRO A 195 -8.66 1.72 -10.36
CA PRO A 195 -9.81 0.86 -10.26
C PRO A 195 -9.68 -0.18 -9.14
N ILE A 196 -10.82 -0.79 -8.81
CA ILE A 196 -10.86 -2.11 -8.20
C ILE A 196 -10.53 -3.11 -9.31
N THR A 197 -9.40 -3.81 -9.18
CA THR A 197 -8.85 -4.70 -10.22
C THR A 197 -9.89 -5.71 -10.71
N SER A 198 -9.94 -5.95 -12.03
CA SER A 198 -10.68 -7.07 -12.62
C SER A 198 -9.78 -8.23 -13.04
N ASP A 199 -8.49 -8.17 -12.74
CA ASP A 199 -7.53 -9.21 -13.07
C ASP A 199 -7.90 -10.54 -12.39
N ALA A 200 -7.99 -11.62 -13.16
CA ALA A 200 -8.50 -12.90 -12.66
C ALA A 200 -7.60 -13.53 -11.60
N ALA A 201 -6.28 -13.39 -11.72
CA ALA A 201 -5.33 -13.95 -10.77
C ALA A 201 -5.31 -13.14 -9.47
N LEU A 202 -5.37 -11.81 -9.56
CA LEU A 202 -5.55 -10.97 -8.36
C LEU A 202 -6.89 -11.25 -7.68
N GLN A 203 -7.98 -11.42 -8.43
CA GLN A 203 -9.28 -11.80 -7.86
C GLN A 203 -9.24 -13.17 -7.18
N GLU A 204 -8.48 -14.13 -7.71
CA GLU A 204 -8.22 -15.41 -7.03
C GLU A 204 -7.50 -15.20 -5.71
N LEU A 205 -6.41 -14.41 -5.69
CA LEU A 205 -5.63 -14.09 -4.50
C LEU A 205 -6.51 -13.44 -3.41
N LEU A 206 -7.27 -12.40 -3.78
CA LEU A 206 -8.18 -11.71 -2.85
C LEU A 206 -9.21 -12.67 -2.24
N ARG A 207 -9.78 -13.59 -3.03
CA ARG A 207 -10.70 -14.61 -2.53
C ARG A 207 -10.03 -15.61 -1.58
N LEU A 208 -8.77 -15.98 -1.82
CA LEU A 208 -8.02 -16.87 -0.93
C LEU A 208 -7.64 -16.19 0.39
N LEU A 209 -7.46 -14.86 0.36
CA LEU A 209 -7.12 -14.04 1.52
C LEU A 209 -8.32 -13.57 2.35
N ASP A 210 -9.54 -13.71 1.83
CA ASP A 210 -10.74 -13.27 2.52
C ASP A 210 -10.88 -13.93 3.91
N GLY A 211 -11.04 -13.08 4.92
CA GLY A 211 -11.14 -13.47 6.34
C GLY A 211 -9.83 -13.89 7.02
N LYS A 212 -8.68 -13.93 6.32
CA LYS A 212 -7.38 -14.25 6.91
C LYS A 212 -6.78 -13.04 7.63
N ARG A 213 -6.03 -13.28 8.71
CA ARG A 213 -5.33 -12.24 9.48
C ARG A 213 -3.87 -12.18 9.07
N ILE A 214 -3.46 -11.06 8.47
CA ILE A 214 -2.09 -10.79 8.02
C ILE A 214 -1.46 -9.77 8.98
N ASP A 215 -0.94 -10.26 10.10
CA ASP A 215 -0.51 -9.43 11.24
C ASP A 215 0.94 -9.65 11.67
N THR A 216 1.70 -10.43 10.89
CA THR A 216 3.14 -10.64 11.12
C THR A 216 3.93 -10.44 9.83
N PRO A 217 5.21 -10.05 9.91
CA PRO A 217 6.05 -9.86 8.72
C PRO A 217 6.11 -11.10 7.82
N GLU A 218 6.15 -12.31 8.39
CA GLU A 218 6.21 -13.55 7.62
C GLU A 218 4.94 -13.76 6.79
N LYS A 219 3.78 -13.37 7.32
CA LYS A 219 2.52 -13.46 6.58
C LYS A 219 2.43 -12.40 5.48
N VAL A 220 2.95 -11.20 5.74
CA VAL A 220 3.06 -10.14 4.73
C VAL A 220 3.94 -10.61 3.58
N SER A 221 5.10 -11.24 3.87
CA SER A 221 5.97 -11.82 2.83
C SER A 221 5.24 -12.88 1.99
N VAL A 222 4.49 -13.81 2.60
CA VAL A 222 3.71 -14.81 1.86
C VAL A 222 2.74 -14.17 0.86
N VAL A 223 2.09 -13.07 1.24
CA VAL A 223 1.16 -12.37 0.34
C VAL A 223 1.91 -11.61 -0.76
N GLN A 224 3.04 -10.99 -0.43
CA GLN A 224 3.86 -10.28 -1.39
C GLN A 224 4.49 -11.20 -2.44
N ASP A 225 5.01 -12.37 -2.03
CA ASP A 225 5.60 -13.37 -2.92
C ASP A 225 4.56 -13.93 -3.90
N ALA A 226 3.35 -14.21 -3.39
CA ALA A 226 2.22 -14.65 -4.21
C ALA A 226 1.80 -13.57 -5.21
N LEU A 227 1.86 -12.29 -4.82
CA LEU A 227 1.57 -11.17 -5.71
C LEU A 227 2.61 -11.06 -6.83
N TYR A 228 3.90 -11.21 -6.54
CA TYR A 228 4.95 -11.22 -7.57
C TYR A 228 4.85 -12.42 -8.52
N SER A 229 4.43 -13.58 -8.04
CA SER A 229 4.10 -14.71 -8.93
C SER A 229 2.98 -14.37 -9.94
N ILE A 230 2.07 -13.45 -9.57
CA ILE A 230 1.02 -12.96 -10.48
C ILE A 230 1.55 -11.88 -11.44
N THR A 231 2.34 -10.93 -10.95
CA THR A 231 2.75 -9.75 -11.71
C THR A 231 3.97 -9.98 -12.59
N GLU A 232 4.81 -10.96 -12.26
CA GLU A 232 6.00 -11.34 -13.03
C GLU A 232 5.85 -12.72 -13.72
N GLY A 233 4.72 -13.39 -13.50
CA GLY A 233 4.38 -14.71 -14.03
C GLY A 233 2.97 -14.75 -14.65
N ARG A 234 2.35 -15.94 -14.73
CA ARG A 234 0.96 -16.08 -15.21
C ARG A 234 -0.08 -16.14 -14.10
N GLY A 235 0.32 -16.01 -12.84
CA GLY A 235 -0.60 -16.12 -11.71
C GLY A 235 -0.03 -16.90 -10.55
N LEU A 236 -0.91 -17.20 -9.59
CA LEU A 236 -0.55 -18.00 -8.43
C LEU A 236 -0.06 -19.38 -8.85
N THR A 237 1.01 -19.84 -8.23
CA THR A 237 1.56 -21.19 -8.33
C THR A 237 0.88 -22.14 -7.32
N THR A 238 1.20 -23.43 -7.38
CA THR A 238 0.79 -24.38 -6.33
C THR A 238 1.41 -24.03 -4.97
N PRO A 239 2.72 -23.76 -4.86
CA PRO A 239 3.34 -23.26 -3.63
C PRO A 239 2.66 -22.03 -3.03
N ASP A 240 2.27 -21.04 -3.84
CA ASP A 240 1.62 -19.82 -3.34
C ASP A 240 0.29 -20.14 -2.68
N ARG A 241 -0.55 -20.94 -3.35
CA ARG A 241 -1.85 -21.37 -2.81
C ARG A 241 -1.67 -22.14 -1.51
N GLU A 242 -0.68 -23.03 -1.45
CA GLU A 242 -0.38 -23.78 -0.24
C GLU A 242 0.11 -22.88 0.90
N ALA A 243 0.95 -21.87 0.62
CA ALA A 243 1.43 -20.91 1.60
C ALA A 243 0.29 -20.04 2.14
N ILE A 244 -0.55 -19.49 1.26
CA ILE A 244 -1.73 -18.70 1.62
C ILE A 244 -2.71 -19.52 2.47
N ASN A 245 -2.92 -20.79 2.15
CA ASN A 245 -3.81 -21.66 2.91
C ASN A 245 -3.32 -21.91 4.35
N ARG A 246 -2.02 -21.74 4.63
CA ARG A 246 -1.43 -21.88 5.97
C ARG A 246 -1.47 -20.60 6.82
N LEU A 247 -1.85 -19.46 6.25
CA LEU A 247 -2.08 -18.20 6.98
C LEU A 247 -3.34 -18.27 7.85
#